data_AF-A0A3Q7EBD7-F1
#
_entry.id   AF-A0A3Q7EBD7-F1
#
_cell.length_a   1.000
_cell.length_b   1.000
_cell.length_c   1.000
_cell.angle_alpha   90.00
_cell.angle_beta   90.00
_cell.angle_gamma   90.00
#
_symmetry.space_group_name_H-M   'P 1'
#
loop_
_entity.id
_entity.type
_entity.pdbx_description
1 polymer ?
#
loop_
_entity_poly.entity_id
_entity_poly.type
_entity_poly.pdbx_seq_one_letter_code
_entity_poly.pdbx_strand_id
1 'polypeptide(L)'
;MELPNDGTILSFRLSIISQLSSHGISPKSFSHCLKGEGSGGGILVLGEILHLSMVYTPLVPSKGHYNVYLQSISVHGRILPIDPKAFANSGDRGTIVDSSTSLVYLVTEAYESVVNASRSYVGLTLDA
;
A
#
# COMPACT_ATOMS: atom_id res chain seq x y z
N MET A 1 12.77 -13.97 -25.67
CA MET A 1 12.47 -13.65 -24.26
C MET A 1 11.41 -12.57 -24.29
N GLU A 2 10.16 -12.97 -24.42
CA GLU A 2 9.04 -12.05 -24.25
C GLU A 2 8.90 -11.77 -22.77
N LEU A 3 9.04 -10.50 -22.37
CA LEU A 3 8.69 -10.07 -21.03
C LEU A 3 7.16 -9.98 -20.98
N PRO A 4 6.48 -10.68 -20.06
CA PRO A 4 5.06 -10.50 -19.87
C PRO A 4 4.75 -9.02 -19.58
N ASN A 5 3.66 -8.53 -20.16
CA ASN A 5 3.19 -7.14 -20.03
C ASN A 5 2.56 -6.84 -18.65
N ASP A 6 3.03 -7.48 -17.57
CA ASP A 6 2.55 -7.27 -16.20
C ASP A 6 3.52 -6.39 -15.40
N GLY A 7 3.94 -5.26 -16.00
CA GLY A 7 4.96 -4.36 -15.47
C GLY A 7 4.68 -3.90 -14.03
N THR A 8 5.16 -4.66 -13.06
CA THR A 8 5.02 -4.37 -11.63
C THR A 8 6.27 -3.60 -11.19
N ILE A 9 6.06 -2.40 -10.65
CA ILE A 9 7.16 -1.67 -10.02
C ILE A 9 7.42 -2.34 -8.67
N LEU A 10 8.56 -3.01 -8.54
CA LEU A 10 9.00 -3.68 -7.31
C LEU A 10 10.16 -2.93 -6.67
N SER A 11 10.40 -3.15 -5.38
CA SER A 11 11.53 -2.54 -4.66
C SER A 11 12.89 -3.23 -4.98
N PHE A 12 12.93 -4.19 -5.89
CA PHE A 12 14.11 -4.98 -6.25
C PHE A 12 15.07 -4.28 -7.22
N ARG A 13 16.31 -4.77 -7.29
CA ARG A 13 17.39 -4.25 -8.17
C ARG A 13 17.06 -4.29 -9.66
N LEU A 14 16.22 -5.24 -10.09
CA LEU A 14 15.81 -5.38 -11.50
C LEU A 14 14.61 -4.50 -11.88
N SER A 15 14.04 -3.74 -10.93
CA SER A 15 12.97 -2.79 -11.24
C SER A 15 13.44 -1.68 -12.17
N ILE A 16 12.53 -1.14 -12.98
CA ILE A 16 12.82 -0.01 -13.88
C ILE A 16 13.40 1.19 -13.12
N ILE A 17 12.91 1.46 -11.91
CA ILE A 17 13.42 2.54 -11.04
C ILE A 17 14.89 2.33 -10.67
N SER A 18 15.26 1.10 -10.30
CA SER A 18 16.63 0.77 -9.94
C SER A 18 17.57 0.78 -11.14
N GLN A 19 17.11 0.29 -12.30
CA GLN A 19 17.90 0.27 -13.53
C GLN A 19 18.15 1.69 -14.06
N LEU A 20 17.15 2.58 -14.06
CA LEU A 20 17.33 3.96 -14.49
C LEU A 20 18.28 4.72 -13.56
N SER A 21 18.15 4.48 -12.25
CA SER A 21 19.06 5.07 -11.28
C SER A 21 20.50 4.58 -11.40
N SER A 22 20.74 3.30 -11.71
CA SER A 22 22.11 2.78 -11.90
C SER A 22 22.81 3.38 -13.12
N HIS A 23 22.04 3.90 -14.09
CA HIS A 23 22.57 4.61 -15.26
C HIS A 23 22.58 6.13 -15.09
N GLY A 24 22.23 6.65 -13.90
CA GLY A 24 22.23 8.08 -13.61
C GLY A 24 21.11 8.87 -14.31
N ILE A 25 20.09 8.19 -14.84
CA ILE A 25 19.00 8.82 -15.60
C ILE A 25 17.96 9.46 -14.66
N SER A 26 17.69 8.82 -13.52
CA SER A 26 16.74 9.32 -12.52
C SER A 26 17.23 9.01 -11.10
N PRO A 27 16.70 9.69 -10.08
CA PRO A 27 16.82 9.22 -8.71
C PRO A 27 16.23 7.80 -8.56
N LYS A 28 16.64 7.09 -7.51
CA LYS A 28 16.08 5.77 -7.15
C LYS A 28 14.75 5.90 -6.41
N SER A 29 13.84 6.72 -6.94
CA SER A 29 12.52 6.99 -6.38
C SER A 29 11.51 7.22 -7.51
N PHE A 30 10.24 7.13 -7.17
CA PHE A 30 9.15 7.51 -8.06
C PHE A 30 7.98 8.07 -7.24
N SER A 31 7.14 8.85 -7.89
CA SER A 31 5.91 9.41 -7.32
C SER A 31 4.74 8.98 -8.19
N HIS A 32 3.66 8.53 -7.57
CA HIS A 32 2.50 8.00 -8.29
C HIS A 32 1.21 8.62 -7.77
N CYS A 33 0.46 9.24 -8.67
CA CYS A 33 -0.85 9.81 -8.40
C CYS A 33 -1.87 9.06 -9.27
N LEU A 34 -2.61 8.14 -8.66
CA LEU A 34 -3.69 7.41 -9.33
C LEU A 34 -4.90 8.32 -9.53
N LYS A 35 -5.58 8.18 -10.68
CA LYS A 35 -6.89 8.82 -10.91
C LYS A 35 -7.99 7.75 -10.85
N GLY A 36 -8.92 7.87 -9.90
CA GLY A 36 -9.96 6.87 -9.62
C GLY A 36 -11.24 6.94 -10.47
N GLU A 37 -11.29 7.76 -11.52
CA GLU A 37 -12.50 7.93 -12.37
C GLU A 37 -12.55 6.88 -13.50
N GLY A 38 -13.75 6.55 -13.99
CA GLY A 38 -14.07 5.36 -14.80
C GLY A 38 -13.29 5.13 -16.12
N SER A 39 -12.41 6.04 -16.54
CA SER A 39 -11.46 5.83 -17.63
C SER A 39 -10.05 5.42 -17.17
N GLY A 40 -9.82 5.30 -15.86
CA GLY A 40 -8.49 5.13 -15.28
C GLY A 40 -7.58 6.36 -15.47
N GLY A 41 -6.27 6.13 -15.39
CA GLY A 41 -5.22 7.14 -15.62
C GLY A 41 -4.47 7.54 -14.34
N GLY A 42 -3.78 8.67 -14.42
CA GLY A 42 -2.93 9.17 -13.33
C GLY A 42 -1.61 9.72 -13.85
N ILE A 43 -0.71 10.04 -12.93
CA ILE A 43 0.64 10.52 -13.22
C ILE A 43 1.64 9.61 -12.52
N LEU A 44 2.60 9.08 -13.28
CA LEU A 44 3.80 8.44 -12.76
C LEU A 44 5.01 9.30 -13.09
N VAL A 45 5.71 9.77 -12.05
CA VAL A 45 6.97 10.50 -12.19
C VAL A 45 8.12 9.63 -11.71
N LEU A 46 9.13 9.46 -12.56
CA LEU A 46 10.38 8.79 -12.22
C LEU A 46 11.30 9.77 -11.48
N GLY A 47 11.01 9.92 -10.19
CA GLY A 47 11.67 10.83 -9.27
C GLY A 47 10.73 11.19 -8.12
N GLU A 48 11.15 12.16 -7.32
CA GLU A 48 10.38 12.64 -6.17
C GLU A 48 9.60 13.91 -6.52
N ILE A 49 8.33 13.95 -6.13
CA ILE A 49 7.53 15.17 -6.05
C ILE A 49 7.50 15.60 -4.58
N LEU A 50 7.94 16.82 -4.30
CA LEU A 50 7.90 17.39 -2.95
C LEU A 50 6.67 18.26 -2.78
N HIS A 51 5.97 18.10 -1.67
CA HIS A 51 4.87 18.97 -1.26
C HIS A 51 4.93 19.21 0.26
N LEU A 52 4.62 20.42 0.70
CA LEU A 52 4.75 20.82 2.12
C LEU A 52 3.90 19.98 3.08
N SER A 53 2.82 19.38 2.59
CA SER A 53 1.90 18.55 3.39
C SER A 53 2.16 17.03 3.25
N MET A 54 3.26 16.62 2.63
CA MET A 54 3.55 15.19 2.45
C MET A 54 3.94 14.55 3.79
N VAL A 55 3.31 13.44 4.11
CA VAL A 55 3.61 12.63 5.31
C VAL A 55 4.32 11.36 4.86
N TYR A 56 5.38 11.00 5.54
CA TYR A 56 6.23 9.87 5.19
C TYR A 56 6.14 8.76 6.23
N THR A 57 6.31 7.52 5.77
CA THR A 57 6.47 6.33 6.60
C THR A 57 7.65 5.51 6.07
N PRO A 58 8.47 4.89 6.93
CA PRO A 58 9.58 4.08 6.46
C PRO A 58 9.09 2.84 5.72
N LEU A 59 9.74 2.55 4.59
CA LEU A 59 9.61 1.25 3.92
C LEU A 59 10.32 0.17 4.75
N VAL A 60 9.72 -1.02 4.80
CA VAL A 60 10.33 -2.19 5.43
C VAL A 60 11.52 -2.66 4.58
N PRO A 61 12.75 -2.70 5.12
CA PRO A 61 13.92 -3.12 4.37
C PRO A 61 13.84 -4.58 3.93
N SER A 62 14.57 -4.93 2.86
CA SER A 62 14.77 -6.32 2.41
C SER A 62 13.47 -7.08 2.06
N LYS A 63 12.40 -6.35 1.74
CA LYS A 63 11.17 -6.91 1.17
C LYS A 63 11.13 -6.67 -0.33
N GLY A 64 10.44 -7.56 -1.05
CA GLY A 64 10.32 -7.46 -2.51
C GLY A 64 9.32 -6.43 -3.00
N HIS A 65 8.27 -6.22 -2.23
CA HIS A 65 7.24 -5.21 -2.48
C HIS A 65 7.48 -3.97 -1.62
N TYR A 66 6.77 -2.88 -1.94
CA TYR A 66 6.72 -1.68 -1.12
C TYR A 66 5.94 -1.94 0.17
N ASN A 67 6.62 -2.52 1.15
CA ASN A 67 6.04 -2.85 2.45
C ASN A 67 6.20 -1.68 3.42
N VAL A 68 5.19 -1.46 4.26
CA VAL A 68 5.17 -0.42 5.30
C VAL A 68 4.84 -1.02 6.67
N TYR A 69 5.04 -0.24 7.73
CA TYR A 69 4.68 -0.63 9.09
C TYR A 69 3.29 -0.11 9.46
N LEU A 70 2.26 -0.95 9.33
CA LEU A 70 0.92 -0.65 9.85
C LEU A 70 0.85 -0.98 11.34
N GLN A 71 0.46 0.00 12.16
CA GLN A 71 0.37 -0.17 13.62
C GLN A 71 -1.06 -0.48 14.08
N SER A 72 -2.04 0.20 13.49
CA SER A 72 -3.44 0.09 13.87
C SER A 72 -4.35 0.59 12.75
N ILE A 73 -5.61 0.19 12.80
CA ILE A 73 -6.66 0.72 11.92
C ILE A 73 -7.65 1.49 12.78
N SER A 74 -8.11 2.65 12.30
CA SER A 74 -9.17 3.41 12.94
C SER A 74 -10.38 3.57 12.03
N VAL A 75 -11.58 3.39 12.58
CA VAL A 75 -12.84 3.68 11.91
C VAL A 75 -13.54 4.80 12.68
N HIS A 76 -13.90 5.88 12.00
CA HIS A 76 -14.50 7.07 12.60
C HIS A 76 -13.70 7.62 13.81
N GLY A 77 -12.37 7.71 13.65
CA GLY A 77 -11.47 8.22 14.68
C GLY A 77 -11.26 7.29 15.89
N ARG A 78 -11.90 6.12 15.93
CA ARG A 78 -11.70 5.12 17.00
C ARG A 78 -10.76 4.03 16.52
N ILE A 79 -9.67 3.83 17.27
CA ILE A 79 -8.73 2.73 17.03
C ILE A 79 -9.44 1.41 17.31
N LEU A 80 -9.35 0.49 16.36
CA LEU A 80 -9.95 -0.84 16.48
C LEU A 80 -9.09 -1.76 17.35
N PRO A 81 -9.71 -2.65 18.15
CA PRO A 81 -9.00 -3.58 19.02
C PRO A 81 -8.46 -4.79 18.23
N ILE A 82 -7.51 -4.55 17.32
CA ILE A 82 -6.83 -5.57 16.53
C ILE A 82 -5.45 -5.81 17.15
N ASP A 83 -5.06 -7.07 17.39
CA ASP A 83 -3.72 -7.40 17.85
C ASP A 83 -2.68 -6.91 16.81
N PRO A 84 -1.72 -6.04 17.17
CA PRO A 84 -0.70 -5.56 16.24
C PRO A 84 0.11 -6.67 15.54
N LYS A 85 0.16 -7.87 16.12
CA LYS A 85 0.76 -9.06 15.47
C LYS A 85 0.08 -9.42 14.16
N ALA A 86 -1.19 -9.05 13.98
CA ALA A 86 -1.91 -9.23 12.72
C ALA A 86 -1.19 -8.52 11.55
N PHE A 87 -0.48 -7.42 11.84
CA PHE A 87 0.25 -6.58 10.88
C PHE A 87 1.78 -6.76 10.95
N ALA A 88 2.27 -7.71 11.74
CA ALA A 88 3.70 -7.91 11.92
C ALA A 88 4.39 -8.24 10.59
N ASN A 89 5.56 -7.66 10.34
CA ASN A 89 6.36 -7.89 9.14
C ASN A 89 7.19 -9.19 9.25
N SER A 90 6.56 -10.31 9.57
CA SER A 90 7.20 -11.61 9.79
C SER A 90 6.54 -12.72 8.98
N GLY A 91 7.32 -13.60 8.37
CA GLY A 91 6.80 -14.69 7.54
C GLY A 91 6.03 -14.15 6.34
N ASP A 92 4.80 -14.61 6.18
CA ASP A 92 3.81 -14.22 5.17
C ASP A 92 2.99 -12.99 5.55
N ARG A 93 3.20 -12.42 6.75
CA ARG A 93 2.52 -11.20 7.20
C ARG A 93 3.30 -9.93 6.88
N GLY A 94 2.55 -8.85 6.63
CA GLY A 94 3.05 -7.52 6.33
C GLY A 94 1.95 -6.62 5.75
N THR A 95 2.30 -5.38 5.41
CA THR A 95 1.39 -4.44 4.74
C THR A 95 2.05 -3.94 3.48
N ILE A 96 1.45 -4.22 2.33
CA ILE A 96 1.98 -3.89 1.01
C ILE A 96 1.17 -2.74 0.40
N VAL A 97 1.88 -1.78 -0.21
CA VAL A 97 1.27 -0.81 -1.12
C VAL A 97 1.31 -1.41 -2.53
N ASP A 98 0.14 -1.72 -3.07
CA ASP A 98 -0.01 -2.42 -4.35
C ASP A 98 -1.00 -1.69 -5.27
N SER A 99 -0.50 -1.17 -6.40
CA SER A 99 -1.32 -0.50 -7.41
C SER A 99 -1.99 -1.48 -8.39
N SER A 100 -1.69 -2.78 -8.32
CA SER A 100 -2.26 -3.81 -9.19
C SER A 100 -3.63 -4.33 -8.74
N THR A 101 -4.13 -3.86 -7.59
CA THR A 101 -5.47 -4.19 -7.06
C THR A 101 -6.35 -2.95 -6.92
N SER A 102 -7.65 -3.13 -7.14
CA SER A 102 -8.67 -2.10 -6.88
C SER A 102 -9.20 -2.10 -5.44
N LEU A 103 -8.92 -3.18 -4.68
CA LEU A 103 -9.45 -3.40 -3.34
C LEU A 103 -8.32 -3.55 -2.32
N VAL A 104 -8.61 -3.14 -1.10
CA VAL A 104 -7.78 -3.46 0.07
C VAL A 104 -8.10 -4.87 0.54
N TYR A 105 -7.09 -5.72 0.64
CA TYR A 105 -7.20 -7.03 1.25
C TYR A 105 -6.69 -6.98 2.69
N LEU A 106 -7.48 -7.50 3.62
CA LEU A 106 -7.16 -7.55 5.04
C LEU A 106 -7.10 -9.01 5.50
N VAL A 107 -6.20 -9.30 6.44
CA VAL A 107 -6.24 -10.55 7.21
C VAL A 107 -7.56 -10.64 7.96
N THR A 108 -8.06 -11.86 8.18
CA THR A 108 -9.40 -12.12 8.72
C THR A 108 -9.69 -11.32 9.99
N GLU A 109 -8.73 -11.26 10.92
CA GLU A 109 -8.91 -10.58 12.21
C GLU A 109 -9.12 -9.06 12.03
N ALA A 110 -8.45 -8.46 11.05
CA ALA A 110 -8.59 -7.04 10.71
C ALA A 110 -9.86 -6.77 9.88
N TYR A 111 -10.18 -7.66 8.92
CA TYR A 111 -11.37 -7.55 8.09
C TYR A 111 -12.65 -7.53 8.93
N GLU A 112 -12.81 -8.50 9.82
CA GLU A 112 -13.98 -8.60 10.69
C GLU A 112 -14.12 -7.36 11.59
N SER A 113 -13.02 -6.91 12.19
CA SER A 113 -13.01 -5.71 13.04
C SER A 113 -13.45 -4.45 12.27
N VAL A 114 -12.94 -4.26 11.05
CA VAL A 114 -13.28 -3.13 10.19
C VAL A 114 -14.74 -3.18 9.74
N VAL A 115 -15.23 -4.34 9.30
CA VAL A 115 -16.62 -4.49 8.83
C VAL A 115 -17.60 -4.26 9.98
N ASN A 116 -17.35 -4.83 11.16
CA ASN A 116 -18.21 -4.66 12.32
C ASN A 116 -18.25 -3.21 12.80
N ALA A 117 -17.09 -2.54 12.88
CA ALA A 117 -17.02 -1.13 13.24
C ALA A 117 -17.73 -0.25 12.21
N SER A 118 -17.57 -0.54 10.92
CA SER A 118 -18.24 0.19 9.84
C SER A 118 -19.75 0.02 9.90
N ARG A 119 -20.24 -1.22 10.10
CA ARG A 119 -21.67 -1.53 10.27
C ARG A 119 -22.29 -0.82 11.46
N SER A 120 -21.63 -0.87 12.61
CA SER A 120 -22.06 -0.15 13.82
C SER A 120 -22.14 1.36 13.56
N TYR A 121 -21.16 1.92 12.83
CA TYR A 121 -21.16 3.34 12.49
C TYR A 121 -22.32 3.74 11.56
N VAL A 122 -22.66 2.90 10.57
CA VAL A 122 -23.78 3.18 9.64
C VAL A 122 -25.14 2.74 10.17
N GLY A 123 -25.23 2.25 11.41
CA GLY A 123 -26.49 1.82 12.03
C GLY A 123 -27.03 0.48 11.52
N LEU A 124 -26.19 -0.34 10.87
CA LEU A 124 -26.51 -1.69 10.43
C LEU A 124 -26.01 -2.73 11.44
N THR A 125 -26.49 -2.66 12.69
CA THR A 125 -26.32 -3.76 13.63
C THR A 125 -27.27 -4.89 13.24
N LEU A 126 -26.72 -6.05 12.88
CA LEU A 126 -27.47 -7.30 12.97
C LEU A 126 -27.49 -7.62 14.47
N ASP A 127 -28.66 -7.52 15.07
CA ASP A 127 -28.89 -8.06 16.41
C ASP A 127 -28.60 -9.58 16.33
N ALA A 128 -27.54 -9.97 17.04
CA ALA A 128 -27.11 -11.31 17.47
C ALA A 128 -27.38 -12.51 16.53
#